data_AF-A0AAU5WKY4-F1
#
_entry.id   AF-A0AAU5WKY4-F1
#
_cell.length_a   1.000
_cell.length_b   1.000
_cell.length_c   1.000
_cell.angle_alpha   90.00
_cell.angle_beta   90.00
_cell.angle_gamma   90.00
#
_symmetry.space_group_name_H-M   'P 1'
#
loop_
_entity.id
_entity.type
_entity.pdbx_description
1 polymer ?
#
loop_
_entity_poly.entity_id
_entity_poly.type
_entity_poly.pdbx_seq_one_letter_code
_entity_poly.pdbx_strand_id
1 'polypeptide(L)'
;MLVHLRRNDTFARLAAVFGIGAATAHRYITEVIALLADRAPDLREAMRIAQRKAFVILDGTLAPIDRLSGLNDRLHCSGKHHRRGMNIQFLTDPNGELIRASSARPDT
;
A
#
# COMPACT_ATOMS: atom_id res chain seq x y z
N MET A 1 -8.94 6.70 14.03
CA MET A 1 -8.63 6.57 12.58
C MET A 1 -7.71 5.37 12.26
N LEU A 2 -6.53 5.25 12.87
CA LEU A 2 -5.56 4.16 12.60
C LEU A 2 -6.15 2.74 12.63
N VAL A 3 -7.01 2.42 13.61
CA VAL A 3 -7.68 1.11 13.69
C VAL A 3 -8.55 0.79 12.46
N HIS A 4 -9.06 1.82 11.77
CA HIS A 4 -9.92 1.64 10.61
C HIS A 4 -9.14 1.48 9.30
N LEU A 5 -7.89 1.94 9.23
CA LEU A 5 -7.01 1.65 8.08
C LEU A 5 -6.81 0.13 7.93
N ARG A 6 -6.72 -0.58 9.06
CA ARG A 6 -6.63 -2.05 9.08
C ARG A 6 -7.87 -2.75 8.52
N ARG A 7 -9.04 -2.09 8.53
CA ARG A 7 -10.33 -2.66 8.12
C ARG A 7 -10.77 -2.29 6.71
N ASN A 8 -9.99 -1.46 6.01
CA ASN A 8 -10.30 -0.97 4.66
C ASN A 8 -11.73 -0.35 4.56
N ASP A 9 -12.14 0.36 5.60
CA ASP A 9 -13.43 1.05 5.63
C ASP A 9 -13.43 2.23 4.63
N THR A 10 -14.52 2.44 3.90
CA THR A 10 -14.64 3.54 2.94
C THR A 10 -14.55 4.92 3.61
N PHE A 11 -13.99 5.92 2.92
CA PHE A 11 -13.87 7.30 3.44
C PHE A 11 -15.20 7.88 3.93
N ALA A 12 -16.31 7.55 3.27
CA ALA A 12 -17.66 7.95 3.68
C ALA A 12 -18.08 7.34 5.01
N ARG A 13 -17.75 6.06 5.25
CA ARG A 13 -18.01 5.40 6.54
C ARG A 13 -17.16 6.01 7.64
N LEU A 14 -15.91 6.34 7.35
CA LEU A 14 -15.02 6.99 8.32
C LEU A 14 -15.49 8.39 8.67
N ALA A 15 -15.89 9.18 7.67
CA ALA A 15 -16.50 10.48 7.85
C ALA A 15 -17.73 10.40 8.78
N ALA A 16 -18.62 9.43 8.53
CA ALA A 16 -19.81 9.21 9.35
C ALA A 16 -19.49 8.80 10.80
N VAL A 17 -18.55 7.87 11.01
CA VAL A 17 -18.16 7.40 12.36
C VAL A 17 -17.50 8.49 13.19
N PHE A 18 -16.73 9.38 12.56
CA PHE A 18 -16.01 10.46 13.26
C PHE A 18 -16.77 11.80 13.26
N GLY A 19 -17.94 11.89 12.62
CA GLY A 19 -18.73 13.13 12.54
C GLY A 19 -18.02 14.25 11.76
N ILE A 20 -17.14 13.90 10.82
CA ILE A 20 -16.34 14.85 10.03
C ILE A 20 -16.73 14.82 8.55
N GLY A 21 -16.41 15.87 7.82
CA GLY A 21 -16.58 15.89 6.36
C GLY A 21 -15.68 14.86 5.66
N ALA A 22 -16.13 14.32 4.52
CA ALA A 22 -15.37 13.35 3.72
C ALA A 22 -13.99 13.89 3.29
N ALA A 23 -13.89 15.18 2.96
CA ALA A 23 -12.63 15.84 2.63
C ALA A 23 -11.65 15.87 3.83
N THR A 24 -12.16 16.11 5.04
CA THR A 24 -11.38 16.11 6.28
C THR A 24 -10.91 14.69 6.63
N ALA A 25 -11.78 13.69 6.46
CA ALA A 25 -11.42 12.29 6.62
C ALA A 25 -10.33 11.89 5.61
N HIS A 26 -10.48 12.28 4.34
CA HIS A 26 -9.46 12.01 3.33
C HIS A 26 -8.10 12.62 3.72
N ARG A 27 -8.06 13.91 4.11
CA ARG A 27 -6.83 14.59 4.54
C ARG A 27 -6.14 13.86 5.69
N TYR A 28 -6.87 13.54 6.77
CA TYR A 28 -6.27 12.86 7.92
C TYR A 28 -5.75 11.47 7.59
N ILE A 29 -6.43 10.72 6.71
CA ILE A 29 -5.92 9.43 6.25
C ILE A 29 -4.64 9.61 5.45
N THR A 30 -4.59 10.56 4.52
CA THR A 30 -3.39 10.81 3.71
C THR A 30 -2.20 11.22 4.59
N GLU A 31 -2.41 12.10 5.59
CA GLU A 31 -1.37 12.50 6.54
C GLU A 31 -0.86 11.31 7.37
N VAL A 32 -1.77 10.47 7.88
CA VAL A 32 -1.39 9.26 8.62
C VAL A 32 -0.63 8.28 7.74
N ILE A 33 -1.06 8.08 6.49
CA ILE A 33 -0.35 7.22 5.53
C ILE A 33 1.05 7.76 5.28
N ALA A 34 1.22 9.06 5.06
CA ALA A 34 2.52 9.68 4.85
C ALA A 34 3.45 9.47 6.07
N LEU A 35 2.94 9.70 7.28
CA LEU A 35 3.72 9.50 8.51
C LEU A 35 4.11 8.03 8.72
N LEU A 36 3.23 7.08 8.38
CA LEU A 36 3.54 5.65 8.42
C LEU A 36 4.56 5.25 7.35
N ALA A 37 4.48 5.84 6.16
CA ALA A 37 5.44 5.61 5.08
C ALA A 37 6.84 6.12 5.46
N ASP A 38 6.92 7.30 6.08
CA ASP A 38 8.18 7.86 6.58
C ASP A 38 8.80 7.01 7.69
N ARG A 39 7.97 6.33 8.49
CA ARG A 39 8.45 5.44 9.55
C ARG A 39 8.74 4.02 9.08
N ALA A 40 8.31 3.66 7.87
CA ALA A 40 8.47 2.31 7.35
C ALA A 40 9.96 1.96 7.19
N PRO A 41 10.35 0.70 7.42
CA PRO A 41 11.72 0.24 7.22
C PRO A 41 12.23 0.53 5.80
N ASP A 42 13.39 1.15 5.68
CA ASP A 42 14.09 1.21 4.40
C ASP A 42 14.51 -0.21 3.94
N LEU A 43 15.03 -0.36 2.72
CA LEU A 43 15.39 -1.70 2.21
C LEU A 43 16.49 -2.35 3.05
N ARG A 44 17.44 -1.56 3.55
CA ARG A 44 18.57 -2.05 4.32
C ARG A 44 18.12 -2.50 5.72
N GLU A 45 17.25 -1.75 6.36
CA GLU A 45 16.60 -2.09 7.62
C GLU A 45 15.80 -3.38 7.48
N ALA A 46 14.96 -3.48 6.43
CA ALA A 46 14.17 -4.66 6.14
C ALA A 46 15.06 -5.90 5.92
N MET A 47 16.17 -5.76 5.20
CA MET A 47 17.14 -6.86 5.02
C MET A 47 17.79 -7.29 6.34
N ARG A 48 18.04 -6.36 7.27
CA ARG A 48 18.59 -6.70 8.59
C ARG A 48 17.58 -7.46 9.46
N ILE A 49 16.30 -7.11 9.36
CA ILE A 49 15.20 -7.83 10.01
C ILE A 49 15.07 -9.23 9.38
N ALA A 50 15.05 -9.32 8.05
CA ALA A 50 14.91 -10.58 7.32
C ALA A 50 16.01 -11.58 7.62
N GLN A 51 17.27 -11.14 7.75
CA GLN A 51 18.41 -12.00 8.10
C GLN A 51 18.28 -12.70 9.46
N ARG A 52 17.40 -12.21 10.34
CA ARG A 52 17.14 -12.81 11.66
C ARG A 52 15.98 -13.81 11.65
N LYS A 53 15.31 -14.00 10.51
CA LYS A 53 14.19 -14.92 10.33
C LYS A 53 14.67 -16.17 9.58
N ALA A 54 14.02 -17.31 9.82
CA ALA A 54 14.38 -18.57 9.14
C ALA A 54 14.17 -18.52 7.62
N PHE A 55 13.11 -17.83 7.21
CA PHE A 55 12.81 -17.46 5.84
C PHE A 55 11.86 -16.25 5.84
N VAL A 56 11.70 -15.64 4.68
CA VAL A 56 10.77 -14.53 4.44
C VAL A 56 9.93 -14.82 3.22
N ILE A 57 8.68 -14.35 3.22
CA ILE A 57 7.75 -14.50 2.12
C ILE A 57 7.67 -13.17 1.37
N LEU A 58 7.94 -13.22 0.06
CA LEU A 58 7.77 -12.08 -0.85
C LEU A 58 6.48 -12.29 -1.64
N ASP A 59 5.52 -11.39 -1.48
CA ASP A 59 4.27 -11.40 -2.21
C ASP A 59 4.09 -10.10 -3.02
N GLY A 60 3.44 -10.17 -4.17
CA GLY A 60 3.19 -9.03 -5.05
C GLY A 60 1.68 -8.82 -5.21
N THR A 61 1.17 -7.70 -4.71
CA THR A 61 -0.24 -7.33 -4.89
C THR A 61 -0.38 -6.27 -5.97
N LEU A 62 -1.20 -6.55 -6.97
CA LEU A 62 -1.57 -5.57 -8.00
C LEU A 62 -2.69 -4.67 -7.45
N ALA A 63 -2.33 -3.43 -7.07
CA ALA A 63 -3.31 -2.42 -6.70
C ALA A 63 -3.95 -1.85 -7.98
N PRO A 64 -5.28 -1.98 -8.17
CA PRO A 64 -5.95 -1.41 -9.33
C PRO A 64 -5.85 0.11 -9.30
N ILE A 65 -5.50 0.72 -10.43
CA ILE A 65 -5.51 2.17 -10.60
C ILE A 65 -6.58 2.56 -11.63
N ASP A 66 -7.29 3.66 -11.35
CA ASP A 66 -8.18 4.29 -12.32
C ASP A 66 -7.38 4.99 -13.43
N ARG A 67 -8.05 5.25 -14.56
CA ARG A 67 -7.45 5.84 -15.77
C ARG A 67 -6.77 7.18 -15.45
N LEU A 68 -5.45 7.25 -15.61
CA LEU A 68 -4.73 8.52 -15.66
C LEU A 68 -4.93 9.10 -17.07
N SER A 69 -5.54 10.28 -17.18
CA SER A 69 -5.64 11.00 -18.45
C SER A 69 -4.25 11.50 -18.87
N GLY A 70 -3.56 10.77 -19.75
CA GLY A 70 -2.25 11.20 -20.27
C GLY A 70 -1.44 10.12 -20.99
N LEU A 71 -0.28 10.52 -21.54
CA LEU A 71 0.64 9.70 -22.36
C LEU A 71 1.18 8.43 -21.64
N ASN A 72 1.05 8.36 -20.31
CA ASN A 72 1.50 7.23 -19.48
C ASN A 72 0.45 6.13 -19.27
N ASP A 73 -0.77 6.26 -19.78
CA ASP A 73 -1.85 5.25 -19.63
C ASP A 73 -1.43 3.84 -20.11
N ARG A 74 -0.53 3.76 -21.11
CA ARG A 74 0.00 2.49 -21.64
C ARG A 74 1.05 1.80 -20.75
N LEU A 75 1.77 2.54 -19.90
CA LEU A 75 2.85 2.00 -19.05
C LEU A 75 2.34 1.25 -17.82
N HIS A 76 1.03 1.23 -17.59
CA HIS A 76 0.40 0.62 -16.41
C HIS A 76 -0.47 -0.59 -16.74
N CYS A 77 -0.41 -1.10 -17.97
CA CYS A 77 -1.17 -2.26 -18.42
C CYS A 77 -0.36 -3.54 -18.18
N SER A 78 -0.73 -4.33 -17.17
CA SER A 78 -0.19 -5.67 -16.98
C SER A 78 -0.76 -6.63 -18.03
N GLY A 79 0.09 -7.18 -18.91
CA GLY A 79 -0.32 -8.13 -19.95
C GLY A 79 -0.90 -9.44 -19.39
N LYS A 80 -0.47 -9.86 -18.18
CA LYS A 80 -0.90 -11.11 -17.53
C LYS A 80 -2.28 -11.02 -16.90
N HIS A 81 -2.67 -9.83 -16.43
CA HIS A 81 -3.91 -9.65 -15.67
C HIS A 81 -4.98 -8.87 -16.44
N HIS A 82 -4.66 -8.40 -17.66
CA HIS A 82 -5.57 -7.64 -18.54
C HIS A 82 -6.28 -6.49 -17.79
N ARG A 83 -5.59 -5.94 -16.79
CA ARG A 83 -6.03 -4.87 -15.89
C ARG A 83 -4.87 -3.92 -15.65
N ARG A 84 -5.20 -2.63 -15.54
CA ARG A 84 -4.23 -1.60 -15.16
C ARG A 84 -4.01 -1.61 -13.66
N GLY A 85 -2.76 -1.58 -13.24
CA GLY A 85 -2.44 -1.59 -11.82
C GLY A 85 -0.97 -1.35 -11.55
N MET A 86 -0.70 -0.96 -10.31
CA MET A 86 0.66 -0.86 -9.81
C MET A 86 0.94 -2.04 -8.89
N ASN A 87 2.07 -2.70 -9.10
CA ASN A 87 2.52 -3.81 -8.29
C ASN A 87 3.20 -3.27 -7.01
N ILE A 88 2.70 -3.67 -5.85
CA ILE A 88 3.29 -3.40 -4.54
C ILE A 88 3.81 -4.73 -4.00
N GLN A 89 5.11 -4.79 -3.72
CA GLN A 89 5.74 -5.98 -3.15
C GLN A 89 5.74 -5.88 -1.62
N PHE A 90 5.31 -6.94 -0.96
CA PHE A 90 5.31 -7.08 0.48
C PHE A 90 6.31 -8.16 0.91
N LEU A 91 7.15 -7.83 1.88
CA LEU A 91 8.03 -8.77 2.56
C LEU A 91 7.42 -9.07 3.92
N THR A 92 7.12 -10.33 4.20
CA THR A 92 6.53 -10.78 5.46
C THR A 92 7.36 -11.89 6.11
N ASP A 93 7.27 -12.00 7.43
CA ASP A 93 7.80 -13.16 8.13
C ASP A 93 6.80 -14.34 8.10
N PRO A 94 7.21 -15.55 8.51
CA PRO A 94 6.34 -16.73 8.50
C PRO A 94 5.13 -16.64 9.44
N ASN A 95 5.15 -15.72 10.41
CA ASN A 95 4.06 -15.48 11.34
C ASN A 95 3.07 -14.42 10.81
N GLY A 96 3.28 -13.90 9.60
CA GLY A 96 2.46 -12.86 8.98
C GLY A 96 2.81 -11.43 9.42
N GLU A 97 3.98 -11.22 10.04
CA GLU A 97 4.47 -9.89 10.36
C GLU A 97 4.98 -9.18 9.10
N LEU A 98 4.45 -7.99 8.79
CA LEU A 98 4.92 -7.18 7.66
C LEU A 98 6.28 -6.56 7.98
N ILE A 99 7.31 -6.97 7.23
CA ILE A 99 8.67 -6.44 7.33
C ILE A 99 8.83 -5.20 6.44
N ARG A 100 8.24 -5.20 5.24
CA ARG A 100 8.35 -4.08 4.28
C ARG A 100 7.25 -4.10 3.23
N ALA A 101 6.81 -2.92 2.80
CA ALA A 101 6.12 -2.72 1.52
C ALA A 101 7.02 -1.91 0.56
N SER A 102 7.05 -2.28 -0.72
CA SER A 102 7.74 -1.49 -1.75
C SER A 102 6.93 -0.26 -2.15
N SER A 103 7.58 0.72 -2.77
CA SER A 103 6.84 1.70 -3.57
C SER A 103 6.11 0.98 -4.71
N ALA A 104 5.03 1.60 -5.19
CA ALA A 104 4.25 1.10 -6.30
C ALA A 104 5.11 1.08 -7.58
N ARG A 105 5.27 -0.10 -8.20
CA ARG A 105 6.04 -0.30 -9.43
C ARG A 105 5.11 -0.60 -10.60
N PRO A 106 5.40 -0.13 -11.82
CA PRO A 106 4.68 -0.59 -13.00
C PRO A 106 4.91 -2.10 -13.15
N ASP A 107 3.84 -2.84 -13.43
CA ASP A 107 3.94 -4.25 -13.79
C ASP A 107 4.57 -4.33 -15.19
N THR A 108 5.77 -4.90 -15.31
CA THR A 108 6.48 -5.12 -16.59
C THR A 108 5.91 -6.27 -17.38
#